data_AF-A0A538EQU2-F1
#
_entry.id   AF-A0A538EQU2-F1
#
_cell.length_a   1.000
_cell.length_b   1.000
_cell.length_c   1.000
_cell.angle_alpha   90.00
_cell.angle_beta   90.00
_cell.angle_gamma   90.00
#
_symmetry.space_group_name_H-M   'P 1'
#
loop_
_entity.id
_entity.type
_entity.pdbx_description
1 polymer ?
#
loop_
_entity_poly.entity_id
_entity_poly.type
_entity_poly.pdbx_seq_one_letter_code
_entity_poly.pdbx_strand_id
1 'polypeptide(L)'
;RRLALGSRDSAQAAILPVHYLHQAGLDAAVDLLRIDSDLGKHGDTGRSELDAIRAVLDERADAAAIGITTWEAIGRDELMPGALAEFWRSPTYCHCNFTAMDRLPAERADPWVAHLLAMSWDNPAHRRILELEGLRAWQHPQLDGYASLFEAVAQQGIPPRW
;
A
#
# COMPACT_ATOMS: atom_id res chain seq x y z
N ARG A 1 3.72 -8.18 22.63
CA ARG A 1 2.60 -8.33 21.67
C ARG A 1 3.22 -8.40 20.29
N ARG A 2 2.66 -9.18 19.37
CA ARG A 2 3.23 -9.45 18.06
C ARG A 2 2.39 -8.86 16.94
N LEU A 3 3.03 -8.08 16.07
CA LEU A 3 2.43 -7.51 14.87
C LEU A 3 2.89 -8.29 13.63
N ALA A 4 1.96 -8.83 12.87
CA ALA A 4 2.22 -9.40 11.56
C ALA A 4 2.32 -8.29 10.50
N LEU A 5 3.38 -8.37 9.69
CA LEU A 5 3.64 -7.49 8.56
C LEU A 5 3.59 -8.30 7.27
N GLY A 6 3.26 -7.62 6.17
CA GLY A 6 3.39 -8.15 4.82
C GLY A 6 4.86 -8.24 4.37
N SER A 7 5.05 -8.33 3.06
CA SER A 7 6.37 -8.41 2.44
C SER A 7 7.18 -7.14 2.70
N ARG A 8 8.49 -7.28 2.96
CA ARG A 8 9.38 -6.15 3.35
C ARG A 8 9.39 -4.96 2.38
N ASP A 9 9.05 -5.17 1.12
CA ASP A 9 8.98 -4.13 0.07
C ASP A 9 7.60 -3.45 -0.01
N SER A 10 6.61 -3.89 0.78
CA SER A 10 5.29 -3.25 0.84
C SER A 10 5.31 -1.97 1.67
N ALA A 11 4.89 -0.86 1.04
CA ALA A 11 4.73 0.42 1.71
C ALA A 11 3.70 0.33 2.86
N GLN A 12 2.50 -0.17 2.57
CA GLN A 12 1.36 -0.19 3.48
C GLN A 12 1.40 -1.30 4.54
N ALA A 13 2.01 -2.45 4.21
CA ALA A 13 1.96 -3.63 5.06
C ALA A 13 3.27 -3.90 5.82
N ALA A 14 4.35 -3.17 5.53
CA ALA A 14 5.64 -3.35 6.19
C ALA A 14 6.36 -2.03 6.50
N ILE A 15 6.66 -1.21 5.49
CA ILE A 15 7.56 -0.05 5.63
C ILE A 15 6.93 1.03 6.52
N LEU A 16 5.74 1.53 6.16
CA LEU A 16 5.06 2.58 6.92
C LEU A 16 4.62 2.11 8.32
N PRO A 17 4.07 0.90 8.52
CA PRO A 17 3.75 0.40 9.85
C PRO A 17 4.95 0.43 10.81
N VAL A 18 6.14 0.00 10.35
CA VAL A 18 7.37 0.04 11.15
C VAL A 18 7.77 1.48 11.47
N HIS A 19 7.68 2.39 10.49
CA HIS A 19 7.96 3.80 10.70
C HIS A 19 7.05 4.42 11.78
N TYR A 20 5.75 4.14 11.76
CA TYR A 20 4.83 4.67 12.77
C TYR A 20 5.02 4.06 14.16
N LEU A 21 5.42 2.78 14.25
CA LEU A 21 5.83 2.19 15.52
C LEU A 21 7.06 2.89 16.10
N HIS A 22 8.03 3.24 15.26
CA HIS A 22 9.22 3.97 15.69
C HIS A 22 8.87 5.38 16.16
N GLN A 23 8.05 6.12 15.41
CA GLN A 23 7.60 7.45 15.82
C GLN A 23 6.86 7.44 17.17
N ALA A 24 6.17 6.34 17.48
CA ALA A 24 5.51 6.13 18.76
C ALA A 24 6.45 5.64 19.89
N GLY A 25 7.72 5.36 19.60
CA GLY A 25 8.68 4.82 20.56
C GLY A 25 8.40 3.38 20.99
N LEU A 26 7.76 2.59 20.12
CA LEU A 26 7.28 1.23 20.43
C LEU A 26 8.17 0.10 19.90
N ASP A 27 9.36 0.41 19.36
CA ASP A 27 10.25 -0.57 18.72
C ASP A 27 10.58 -1.78 19.61
N ALA A 28 10.79 -1.57 20.91
CA ALA A 28 11.11 -2.62 21.87
C ALA A 28 9.87 -3.29 22.50
N ALA A 29 8.68 -2.73 22.28
CA ALA A 29 7.43 -3.20 22.89
C ALA A 29 6.64 -4.16 21.97
N VAL A 30 6.98 -4.18 20.68
CA VAL A 30 6.26 -4.93 19.64
C VAL A 30 7.20 -5.89 18.93
N ASP A 31 6.88 -7.18 19.00
CA ASP A 31 7.55 -8.20 18.21
C ASP A 31 7.02 -8.17 16.77
N LEU A 32 7.90 -8.11 15.78
CA LEU A 32 7.50 -8.09 14.37
C LEU A 32 7.58 -9.50 13.77
N LEU A 33 6.47 -9.97 13.20
CA LEU A 33 6.42 -11.18 12.38
C LEU A 33 6.29 -10.76 10.91
N ARG A 34 7.36 -10.91 10.13
CA ARG A 34 7.36 -10.54 8.72
C ARG A 34 7.06 -11.72 7.80
N ILE A 35 6.18 -11.50 6.81
CA ILE A 35 5.77 -12.52 5.85
C ILE A 35 6.09 -12.07 4.42
N ASP A 36 7.23 -12.54 3.93
CA ASP A 36 7.74 -12.25 2.59
C ASP A 36 7.17 -13.23 1.54
N SER A 37 5.86 -13.18 1.29
CA SER A 37 5.18 -14.08 0.34
C SER A 37 5.05 -13.53 -1.09
N ASP A 38 5.30 -12.23 -1.31
CA ASP A 38 5.13 -11.59 -2.64
C ASP A 38 6.14 -10.46 -2.90
N LEU A 39 7.43 -10.76 -2.70
CA LEU A 39 8.52 -9.81 -2.92
C LEU A 39 8.67 -9.39 -4.39
N GLY A 40 9.06 -8.13 -4.60
CA GLY A 40 9.19 -7.50 -5.90
C GLY A 40 7.89 -6.90 -6.43
N LYS A 41 6.79 -7.05 -5.69
CA LYS A 41 5.48 -6.47 -6.01
C LYS A 41 5.18 -5.21 -5.21
N HIS A 42 6.01 -4.85 -4.25
CA HIS A 42 5.88 -3.61 -3.48
C HIS A 42 4.50 -3.43 -2.81
N GLY A 43 3.82 -4.55 -2.52
CA GLY A 43 2.48 -4.56 -1.93
C GLY A 43 1.32 -4.44 -2.92
N ASP A 44 1.51 -4.57 -4.23
CA ASP A 44 0.46 -4.37 -5.24
C ASP A 44 -0.66 -5.43 -5.21
N THR A 45 -0.37 -6.68 -4.82
CA THR A 45 -1.33 -7.79 -4.97
C THR A 45 -2.21 -8.07 -3.75
N GLY A 46 -1.90 -7.46 -2.60
CA GLY A 46 -2.53 -7.78 -1.31
C GLY A 46 -2.23 -9.18 -0.75
N ARG A 47 -1.48 -10.04 -1.45
CA ARG A 47 -1.22 -11.43 -1.02
C ARG A 47 -0.56 -11.50 0.37
N SER A 48 0.48 -10.71 0.60
CA SER A 48 1.19 -10.73 1.88
C SER A 48 0.37 -10.16 3.04
N GLU A 49 -0.60 -9.29 2.76
CA GLU A 49 -1.56 -8.78 3.74
C GLU A 49 -2.55 -9.88 4.17
N LEU A 50 -3.05 -10.67 3.22
CA LEU A 50 -3.89 -11.84 3.53
C LEU A 50 -3.14 -12.87 4.36
N ASP A 51 -1.85 -13.09 4.10
CA ASP A 51 -1.03 -13.99 4.90
C ASP A 51 -0.76 -13.42 6.31
N ALA A 52 -0.64 -12.10 6.46
CA ALA A 52 -0.55 -11.43 7.77
C ALA A 52 -1.86 -11.54 8.57
N ILE A 53 -3.01 -11.39 7.91
CA ILE A 53 -4.33 -11.64 8.51
C ILE A 53 -4.46 -13.09 8.98
N ARG A 54 -4.07 -14.06 8.14
CA ARG A 54 -4.06 -15.48 8.54
C ARG A 54 -3.22 -15.72 9.78
N ALA A 55 -2.08 -15.03 9.93
CA ALA A 55 -1.28 -15.13 11.14
C ALA A 55 -2.01 -14.67 12.41
N VAL A 56 -2.91 -13.69 12.30
CA VAL A 56 -3.77 -13.27 13.42
C VAL A 56 -4.84 -14.34 13.71
N LEU A 57 -5.50 -14.85 12.67
CA LEU A 57 -6.54 -15.88 12.82
C LEU A 57 -6.01 -17.21 13.37
N ASP A 58 -4.76 -17.55 13.03
CA ASP A 58 -4.06 -18.73 13.53
C ASP A 58 -3.42 -18.51 14.92
N GLU A 59 -3.71 -17.38 15.59
CA GLU A 59 -3.14 -17.00 16.89
C GLU A 59 -1.59 -16.90 16.90
N ARG A 60 -0.97 -16.72 15.73
CA ARG A 60 0.48 -16.53 15.57
C ARG A 60 0.91 -15.07 15.74
N ALA A 61 -0.03 -14.13 15.68
CA ALA A 61 0.15 -12.70 15.90
C ALA A 61 -1.08 -12.09 16.61
N ASP A 62 -0.88 -10.99 17.32
CA ASP A 62 -1.96 -10.25 18.00
C ASP A 62 -2.65 -9.24 17.07
N ALA A 63 -1.96 -8.77 16.02
CA ALA A 63 -2.43 -7.76 15.07
C ALA A 63 -1.76 -7.96 13.71
N ALA A 64 -2.33 -7.37 12.66
CA ALA A 64 -1.75 -7.31 11.32
C ALA A 64 -1.76 -5.88 10.77
N ALA A 65 -0.72 -5.51 10.02
CA ALA A 65 -0.69 -4.29 9.22
C ALA A 65 -1.12 -4.60 7.78
N ILE A 66 -2.14 -3.90 7.28
CA ILE A 66 -2.73 -4.10 5.96
C ILE A 66 -3.10 -2.75 5.33
N GLY A 67 -3.26 -2.73 4.01
CA GLY A 67 -3.76 -1.59 3.26
C GLY A 67 -5.28 -1.47 3.32
N ILE A 68 -5.77 -0.24 3.11
CA ILE A 68 -7.20 0.06 3.15
C ILE A 68 -7.99 -0.73 2.09
N THR A 69 -7.41 -0.93 0.91
CA THR A 69 -8.06 -1.68 -0.18
C THR A 69 -8.34 -3.13 0.24
N THR A 70 -7.38 -3.78 0.91
CA THR A 70 -7.56 -5.14 1.45
C THR A 70 -8.59 -5.16 2.57
N TRP A 71 -8.53 -4.20 3.49
CA TRP A 71 -9.50 -4.08 4.58
C TRP A 71 -10.94 -3.93 4.07
N GLU A 72 -11.16 -3.04 3.10
CA GLU A 72 -12.48 -2.81 2.49
C GLU A 72 -12.96 -4.00 1.67
N ALA A 73 -12.08 -4.73 1.00
CA ALA A 73 -12.43 -5.95 0.28
C ALA A 73 -12.96 -7.03 1.24
N ILE A 74 -12.24 -7.27 2.34
CA ILE A 74 -12.64 -8.27 3.36
C ILE A 74 -13.95 -7.86 4.04
N GLY A 75 -14.12 -6.57 4.34
CA GLY A 75 -15.33 -6.05 4.96
C GLY A 75 -16.57 -6.15 4.06
N ARG A 76 -16.42 -5.91 2.75
CA ARG A 76 -17.52 -6.01 1.77
C ARG A 76 -18.02 -7.43 1.55
N ASP A 77 -17.11 -8.40 1.58
CA ASP A 77 -17.47 -9.81 1.36
C ASP A 77 -18.05 -10.47 2.63
N GLU A 78 -18.22 -9.70 3.73
CA GLU A 78 -18.62 -10.18 5.06
C GLU A 78 -17.82 -11.42 5.52
N LEU A 79 -16.59 -11.58 4.99
CA LEU A 79 -15.80 -12.80 5.16
C LEU A 79 -15.52 -13.11 6.63
N MET A 80 -15.49 -12.08 7.49
CA MET A 80 -15.12 -12.19 8.89
C MET A 80 -15.85 -11.18 9.80
N PRO A 81 -17.18 -11.27 9.95
CA PRO A 81 -17.92 -10.35 10.80
C PRO A 81 -17.51 -10.57 12.26
N GLY A 82 -16.91 -9.54 12.88
CA GLY A 82 -16.49 -9.58 14.29
C GLY A 82 -15.18 -10.33 14.60
N ALA A 83 -14.51 -10.93 13.61
CA ALA A 83 -13.24 -11.61 13.86
C ALA A 83 -12.04 -10.65 13.89
N LEU A 84 -12.12 -9.53 13.16
CA LEU A 84 -11.12 -8.47 13.16
C LEU A 84 -11.77 -7.12 13.48
N ALA A 85 -11.01 -6.25 14.12
CA ALA A 85 -11.37 -4.86 14.36
C ALA A 85 -10.17 -3.95 14.05
N GLU A 86 -10.44 -2.82 13.40
CA GLU A 86 -9.44 -1.75 13.27
C GLU A 86 -9.23 -1.11 14.66
N PHE A 87 -8.00 -1.11 15.15
CA PHE A 87 -7.63 -0.44 16.41
C PHE A 87 -6.76 0.81 16.18
N TRP A 88 -6.22 0.98 14.97
CA TRP A 88 -5.41 2.13 14.59
C TRP A 88 -5.39 2.30 13.07
N ARG A 89 -5.28 3.55 12.62
CA ARG A 89 -5.20 3.92 11.20
C ARG A 89 -4.07 4.92 10.99
N SER A 90 -3.26 4.71 9.95
CA SER A 90 -2.19 5.65 9.59
C SER A 90 -2.76 6.98 9.07
N PRO A 91 -1.97 8.07 9.15
CA PRO A 91 -2.18 9.22 8.29
C PRO A 91 -2.27 8.82 6.81
N THR A 92 -2.91 9.67 6.00
CA THR A 92 -3.00 9.49 4.55
C THR A 92 -1.64 9.68 3.89
N TYR A 93 -1.37 8.91 2.84
CA TYR A 93 -0.16 9.00 2.02
C TYR A 93 -0.51 8.63 0.58
N CYS A 94 0.35 9.01 -0.36
CA CYS A 94 0.25 8.58 -1.75
C CYS A 94 0.92 7.23 -1.94
N HIS A 95 0.31 6.37 -2.76
CA HIS A 95 0.74 4.99 -2.97
C HIS A 95 1.20 4.79 -4.43
N CYS A 96 0.34 4.30 -5.33
CA CYS A 96 0.70 4.10 -6.73
C CYS A 96 0.77 5.40 -7.53
N ASN A 97 1.79 5.51 -8.40
CA ASN A 97 1.84 6.47 -9.49
C ASN A 97 2.47 5.83 -10.73
N PHE A 98 2.21 6.42 -11.89
CA PHE A 98 3.07 6.17 -13.04
C PHE A 98 4.29 7.07 -12.98
N THR A 99 5.46 6.46 -13.13
CA THR A 99 6.75 7.16 -13.21
C THR A 99 7.43 6.81 -14.52
N ALA A 100 8.14 7.78 -15.09
CA ALA A 100 8.95 7.60 -16.29
C ALA A 100 10.41 7.96 -16.01
N MET A 101 11.32 7.46 -16.85
CA MET A 101 12.72 7.89 -16.83
C MET A 101 12.84 9.35 -17.25
N ASP A 102 13.77 10.07 -16.65
CA ASP A 102 14.10 11.48 -16.94
C ASP A 102 14.37 11.78 -18.43
N ARG A 103 14.89 10.79 -19.17
CA ARG A 103 15.17 10.86 -20.61
C ARG A 103 13.94 10.71 -21.51
N LEU A 104 12.74 10.51 -20.98
CA LEU A 104 11.53 10.40 -21.80
C LEU A 104 11.17 11.81 -22.34
N PRO A 105 11.13 12.01 -23.68
CA PRO A 105 10.82 13.32 -24.23
C PRO A 105 9.39 13.78 -23.91
N ALA A 106 9.22 15.07 -23.59
CA ALA A 106 7.92 15.67 -23.29
C ALA A 106 6.90 15.49 -24.44
N GLU A 107 7.36 15.54 -25.69
CA GLU A 107 6.54 15.25 -26.88
C GLU A 107 5.88 13.86 -26.88
N ARG A 108 6.39 12.92 -26.09
CA ARG A 108 5.80 11.59 -25.89
C ARG A 108 5.06 11.47 -24.55
N ALA A 109 5.61 12.07 -23.50
CA ALA A 109 5.03 12.01 -22.16
C ALA A 109 3.71 12.80 -22.08
N ASP A 110 3.67 14.02 -22.60
CA ASP A 110 2.54 14.93 -22.45
C ASP A 110 1.26 14.39 -23.10
N PRO A 111 1.27 13.85 -24.35
CA PRO A 111 0.09 13.24 -24.93
C PRO A 111 -0.41 12.05 -24.13
N TRP A 112 0.50 11.23 -23.59
CA TRP A 112 0.13 10.07 -22.78
C TRP A 112 -0.54 10.48 -21.47
N VAL A 113 0.01 11.48 -20.76
CA VAL A 113 -0.60 12.04 -19.55
C VAL A 113 -1.97 12.66 -19.88
N ALA A 114 -2.08 13.42 -20.97
CA ALA A 114 -3.33 14.01 -21.41
C ALA A 114 -4.41 12.96 -21.70
N HIS A 115 -4.04 11.82 -22.29
CA HIS A 115 -4.95 10.71 -22.54
C HIS A 115 -5.47 10.06 -21.25
N LEU A 116 -4.63 9.87 -20.24
CA LEU A 116 -5.08 9.37 -18.93
C LEU A 116 -6.06 10.34 -18.28
N LEU A 117 -5.71 11.63 -18.22
CA LEU A 117 -6.54 12.66 -17.57
C LEU A 117 -7.86 12.90 -18.30
N ALA A 118 -7.94 12.63 -19.61
CA ALA A 118 -9.16 12.73 -20.39
C ALA A 118 -10.10 11.51 -20.23
N MET A 119 -9.69 10.46 -19.51
CA MET A 119 -10.56 9.32 -19.24
C MET A 119 -11.78 9.77 -18.43
N SER A 120 -12.93 9.18 -18.73
CA SER A 120 -14.22 9.53 -18.12
C SER A 120 -14.90 8.26 -17.65
N TRP A 121 -15.38 8.28 -16.42
CA TRP A 121 -16.15 7.19 -15.83
C TRP A 121 -17.42 6.85 -16.62
N ASP A 122 -17.98 7.79 -17.38
CA ASP A 122 -19.21 7.60 -18.15
C ASP A 122 -18.96 6.89 -19.50
N ASN A 123 -17.71 6.82 -19.95
CA ASN A 123 -17.35 6.02 -21.11
C ASN A 123 -17.07 4.57 -20.68
N PRO A 124 -17.83 3.55 -21.15
CA PRO A 124 -17.66 2.16 -20.72
C PRO A 124 -16.26 1.58 -20.96
N ALA A 125 -15.59 1.98 -22.05
CA ALA A 125 -14.23 1.52 -22.34
C ALA A 125 -13.20 2.11 -21.37
N HIS A 126 -13.38 3.39 -21.00
CA HIS A 126 -12.54 4.03 -19.99
C HIS A 126 -12.83 3.46 -18.60
N ARG A 127 -14.12 3.32 -18.23
CA ARG A 127 -14.54 2.74 -16.95
C ARG A 127 -13.87 1.41 -16.68
N ARG A 128 -13.79 0.53 -17.68
CA ARG A 128 -13.11 -0.76 -17.52
C ARG A 128 -11.65 -0.61 -17.08
N ILE A 129 -10.92 0.36 -17.63
CA ILE A 129 -9.52 0.64 -17.25
C ILE A 129 -9.47 1.22 -15.83
N LEU A 130 -10.32 2.21 -15.55
CA LEU A 130 -10.40 2.87 -14.24
C LEU A 130 -10.73 1.86 -13.11
N GLU A 131 -11.62 0.91 -13.37
CA GLU A 131 -11.96 -0.18 -12.44
C GLU A 131 -10.79 -1.14 -12.20
N LEU A 132 -10.01 -1.47 -13.23
CA LEU A 132 -8.83 -2.32 -13.09
C LEU A 132 -7.76 -1.68 -12.19
N GLU A 133 -7.66 -0.36 -12.24
CA GLU A 133 -6.74 0.44 -11.41
C GLU A 133 -7.39 0.88 -10.09
N GLY A 134 -8.63 0.46 -9.80
CA GLY A 134 -9.33 0.76 -8.55
C GLY A 134 -9.68 2.24 -8.33
N LEU A 135 -9.80 3.04 -9.40
CA LEU A 135 -10.00 4.49 -9.33
C LEU A 135 -11.19 4.96 -10.18
N ARG A 136 -11.62 6.22 -9.99
CA ARG A 136 -12.71 6.83 -10.78
C ARG A 136 -12.25 7.88 -11.79
N ALA A 137 -11.05 8.41 -11.60
CA ALA A 137 -10.42 9.38 -12.48
C ALA A 137 -8.91 9.39 -12.20
N TRP A 138 -8.12 9.59 -13.25
CA TRP A 138 -6.69 9.86 -13.12
C TRP A 138 -6.48 11.30 -12.62
N GLN A 139 -5.43 11.50 -11.82
CA GLN A 139 -5.05 12.81 -11.31
C GLN A 139 -3.54 13.02 -11.46
N HIS A 140 -3.12 14.28 -11.47
CA HIS A 140 -1.71 14.61 -11.34
C HIS A 140 -1.18 14.15 -9.97
N PRO A 141 0.11 13.75 -9.89
CA PRO A 141 0.68 13.25 -8.66
C PRO A 141 0.75 14.37 -7.59
N GLN A 142 0.49 13.99 -6.34
CA GLN A 142 0.71 14.84 -5.17
C GLN A 142 2.00 14.40 -4.49
N LEU A 143 3.13 14.98 -4.90
CA LEU A 143 4.46 14.51 -4.48
C LEU A 143 4.69 14.63 -2.98
N ASP A 144 4.12 15.64 -2.32
CA ASP A 144 4.23 15.82 -0.87
C ASP A 144 3.59 14.67 -0.08
N GLY A 145 2.61 13.97 -0.67
CA GLY A 145 1.96 12.80 -0.06
C GLY A 145 2.88 11.57 0.07
N TYR A 146 4.09 11.60 -0.51
CA TYR A 146 5.11 10.55 -0.38
C TYR A 146 6.12 10.82 0.73
N ALA A 147 6.07 11.97 1.40
CA ALA A 147 7.09 12.38 2.37
C ALA A 147 7.33 11.33 3.47
N SER A 148 6.25 10.81 4.09
CA SER A 148 6.35 9.78 5.12
C SER A 148 6.99 8.48 4.62
N LEU A 149 6.73 8.11 3.36
CA LEU A 149 7.36 6.92 2.77
C LEU A 149 8.85 7.13 2.54
N PHE A 150 9.26 8.30 2.04
CA PHE A 150 10.68 8.63 1.87
C PHE A 150 11.43 8.67 3.21
N GLU A 151 10.83 9.28 4.22
CA GLU A 151 11.36 9.28 5.58
C GLU A 151 11.51 7.85 6.12
N ALA A 152 10.47 7.02 5.98
CA ALA A 152 10.48 5.63 6.40
C ALA A 152 11.58 4.81 5.71
N VAL A 153 11.72 4.95 4.39
CA VAL A 153 12.75 4.29 3.57
C VAL A 153 14.15 4.70 4.02
N ALA A 154 14.39 6.01 4.22
CA ALA A 154 15.68 6.53 4.65
C ALA A 154 16.03 6.06 6.06
N GLN A 155 15.08 6.15 6.99
CA GLN A 155 15.25 5.74 8.38
C GLN A 155 15.54 4.24 8.52
N GLN A 156 14.90 3.41 7.70
CA GLN A 156 15.08 1.95 7.73
C GLN A 156 16.27 1.48 6.88
N GLY A 157 16.97 2.39 6.19
CA GLY A 157 18.11 2.04 5.34
C GLY A 157 17.73 1.15 4.14
N ILE A 158 16.51 1.29 3.62
CA ILE A 158 16.04 0.50 2.49
C ILE A 158 16.79 0.98 1.23
N PRO A 159 17.47 0.09 0.48
CA PRO A 159 18.22 0.50 -0.68
C PRO A 159 17.28 0.97 -1.81
N PRO A 160 17.72 1.93 -2.65
CA PRO A 160 16.96 2.38 -3.82
C PRO A 160 16.88 1.31 -4.93
N ARG A 161 17.55 0.17 -4.75
CA ARG A 161 17.59 -0.95 -5.70
C ARG A 161 17.35 -2.23 -4.91
N TRP A 162 16.36 -3.00 -5.35
CA TRP A 162 16.07 -4.35 -4.88
C TRP A 162 16.76 -5.40 -5.74
#